data_AF-A0A536UWP1-F1
#
_entry.id   AF-A0A536UWP1-F1
#
_cell.length_a   1.000
_cell.length_b   1.000
_cell.length_c   1.000
_cell.angle_alpha   90.00
_cell.angle_beta   90.00
_cell.angle_gamma   90.00
#
_symmetry.space_group_name_H-M   'P 1'
#
loop_
_entity.id
_entity.type
_entity.pdbx_description
1 polymer ?
#
loop_
_entity_poly.entity_id
_entity_poly.type
_entity_poly.pdbx_seq_one_letter_code
_entity_poly.pdbx_strand_id
1 'polypeptide(L)'
;MQRVLELWHLEDTAIVMVQRPAADALQQSRIALQGRVAAPKQEVVLREIAGEVQKYIDEATPVVRDNAKRLKAPIVTPLLMQNFSDDELRHLIALLESPVKKKFEQLMPQFERAFGEKVAAESRAAIDPKLQAMTQAVGLKLRAASIAP
;
A
#
# COMPACT_ATOMS: atom_id res chain seq x y z
N MET A 1 17.18 19.78 13.87
CA MET A 1 15.83 19.31 14.22
C MET A 1 14.76 19.69 13.20
N GLN A 2 14.39 20.97 13.07
CA GLN A 2 13.32 21.43 12.15
C GLN A 2 13.46 20.86 10.73
N ARG A 3 14.70 20.84 10.20
CA ARG A 3 14.99 20.29 8.88
C ARG A 3 14.67 18.80 8.73
N VAL A 4 14.91 17.99 9.77
CA VAL A 4 14.53 16.56 9.79
C VAL A 4 13.03 16.43 9.66
N LEU A 5 12.27 17.22 10.41
CA LEU A 5 10.80 17.19 10.37
C LEU A 5 10.24 17.61 9.01
N GLU A 6 10.88 18.54 8.31
CA GLU A 6 10.47 18.97 6.96
C GLU A 6 10.72 17.88 5.91
N LEU A 7 11.88 17.24 5.97
CA LEU A 7 12.29 16.19 5.04
C LEU A 7 11.57 14.87 5.32
N TRP A 8 11.06 14.69 6.54
CA TRP A 8 10.31 13.50 6.92
C TRP A 8 8.80 13.72 6.73
N HIS A 9 8.28 13.18 5.63
CA HIS A 9 6.88 13.26 5.22
C HIS A 9 5.97 12.28 6.01
N LEU A 10 5.98 12.37 7.34
CA LEU A 10 5.14 11.53 8.20
C LEU A 10 3.64 11.73 7.96
N GLU A 11 3.25 12.86 7.38
CA GLU A 11 1.88 13.17 6.98
C GLU A 11 1.30 12.13 6.01
N ASP A 12 2.13 11.48 5.20
CA ASP A 12 1.68 10.44 4.26
C ASP A 12 1.08 9.24 5.00
N THR A 13 1.58 8.94 6.20
CA THR A 13 1.00 7.90 7.08
C THR A 13 -0.46 8.21 7.42
N ALA A 14 -0.76 9.48 7.72
CA ALA A 14 -2.12 9.89 8.06
C ALA A 14 -3.07 9.78 6.86
N ILE A 15 -2.57 10.02 5.64
CA ILE A 15 -3.34 9.82 4.40
C ILE A 15 -3.68 8.34 4.20
N VAL A 16 -2.71 7.44 4.42
CA VAL A 16 -2.94 5.99 4.33
C VAL A 16 -3.99 5.52 5.34
N MET A 17 -4.06 6.12 6.53
CA MET A 17 -5.09 5.79 7.54
C MET A 17 -6.52 6.06 7.06
N VAL A 18 -6.72 7.02 6.15
CA VAL A 18 -8.02 7.31 5.53
C VAL A 18 -8.26 6.40 4.32
N GLN A 19 -7.23 6.20 3.49
CA GLN A 19 -7.38 5.43 2.26
C GLN A 19 -7.65 3.94 2.52
N ARG A 20 -7.10 3.37 3.59
CA ARG A 20 -7.22 1.93 3.86
C ARG A 20 -8.66 1.50 4.17
N PRO A 21 -9.40 2.11 5.12
CA PRO A 21 -10.81 1.80 5.33
C PRO A 21 -11.67 2.01 4.08
N ALA A 22 -11.35 3.03 3.29
CA ALA A 22 -12.05 3.35 2.05
C ALA A 22 -11.89 2.22 1.00
N ALA A 23 -10.65 1.72 0.84
CA ALA A 23 -10.36 0.59 -0.03
C ALA A 23 -11.01 -0.72 0.47
N ASP A 24 -10.98 -0.96 1.78
CA ASP A 24 -11.60 -2.12 2.41
C ASP A 24 -13.12 -2.11 2.17
N ALA A 25 -13.79 -0.97 2.34
CA ALA A 25 -15.23 -0.82 2.08
C ALA A 25 -15.61 -1.16 0.63
N LEU A 26 -14.84 -0.68 -0.33
CA LEU A 26 -15.06 -0.99 -1.75
C LEU A 26 -14.85 -2.47 -2.05
N GLN A 27 -13.82 -3.09 -1.46
CA GLN A 27 -13.56 -4.50 -1.62
C GLN A 27 -14.67 -5.38 -1.00
N GLN A 28 -15.12 -5.05 0.20
CA GLN A 28 -16.22 -5.76 0.87
C GLN A 28 -17.52 -5.63 0.07
N SER A 29 -17.75 -4.48 -0.55
CA SER A 29 -18.92 -4.25 -1.41
C SER A 29 -18.90 -5.13 -2.65
N ARG A 30 -17.74 -5.32 -3.30
CA ARG A 30 -17.59 -6.27 -4.42
C ARG A 30 -17.93 -7.69 -4.01
N ILE A 31 -17.44 -8.13 -2.85
CA ILE A 31 -17.71 -9.48 -2.31
C ILE A 31 -19.20 -9.63 -2.00
N ALA A 32 -19.81 -8.65 -1.35
CA ALA A 32 -21.22 -8.69 -0.96
C ALA A 32 -22.17 -8.75 -2.17
N LEU A 33 -21.80 -8.16 -3.31
CA LEU A 33 -22.60 -8.16 -4.54
C LEU A 33 -22.38 -9.41 -5.40
N GLN A 34 -21.27 -10.12 -5.22
CA GLN A 34 -20.91 -11.28 -6.04
C GLN A 34 -21.98 -12.36 -5.96
N GLY A 35 -22.54 -12.74 -7.12
CA GLY A 35 -23.56 -13.78 -7.23
C GLY A 35 -24.94 -13.42 -6.64
N ARG A 36 -25.10 -12.22 -6.07
CA ARG A 36 -26.38 -11.74 -5.51
C ARG A 36 -27.13 -10.76 -6.41
N VAL A 37 -26.43 -10.10 -7.33
CA VAL A 37 -26.98 -9.08 -8.23
C VAL A 37 -26.55 -9.38 -9.66
N ALA A 38 -27.43 -9.12 -10.63
CA ALA A 38 -27.10 -9.23 -12.06
C ALA A 38 -25.99 -8.24 -12.44
N ALA A 39 -25.07 -8.65 -13.33
CA ALA A 39 -23.85 -7.90 -13.64
C ALA A 39 -24.07 -6.40 -14.00
N PRO A 40 -25.07 -6.01 -14.83
CA PRO A 40 -25.31 -4.59 -15.12
C PRO A 40 -25.70 -3.77 -13.89
N LYS A 41 -26.50 -4.35 -12.99
CA LYS A 41 -26.91 -3.70 -11.74
C LYS A 41 -25.75 -3.67 -10.74
N GLN A 42 -24.92 -4.71 -10.70
CA GLN A 42 -23.72 -4.75 -9.88
C GLN A 42 -22.76 -3.61 -10.25
N GLU A 43 -22.54 -3.35 -11.54
CA GLU A 43 -21.65 -2.28 -11.98
C GLU A 43 -22.16 -0.88 -11.59
N VAL A 44 -23.47 -0.63 -11.74
CA VAL A 44 -24.09 0.64 -11.33
C VAL A 44 -23.89 0.87 -9.83
N VAL A 45 -24.24 -0.11 -9.00
CA VAL A 45 -24.10 -0.01 -7.54
C VAL A 45 -22.63 0.17 -7.13
N LEU A 46 -21.70 -0.53 -7.77
CA LEU A 46 -20.27 -0.35 -7.49
C LEU A 46 -19.75 1.04 -7.84
N ARG A 47 -20.28 1.68 -8.89
CA ARG A 47 -19.93 3.06 -9.23
C ARG A 47 -20.47 4.06 -8.21
N GLU A 48 -21.71 3.87 -7.74
CA GLU A 48 -22.29 4.69 -6.67
C GLU A 48 -21.48 4.57 -5.38
N ILE A 49 -21.12 3.34 -4.98
CA ILE A 49 -20.26 3.08 -3.81
C ILE A 49 -18.88 3.73 -4.00
N ALA A 50 -18.29 3.65 -5.20
CA ALA A 50 -17.02 4.32 -5.47
C ALA A 50 -17.13 5.85 -5.33
N GLY A 51 -18.27 6.45 -5.69
CA GLY A 51 -18.54 7.86 -5.47
C GLY A 51 -18.56 8.24 -3.98
N GLU A 52 -19.26 7.45 -3.15
CA GLU A 52 -19.29 7.67 -1.69
C GLU A 52 -17.90 7.48 -1.04
N VAL A 53 -17.16 6.47 -1.49
CA VAL A 53 -15.76 6.23 -1.07
C VAL A 53 -14.87 7.41 -1.42
N GLN A 54 -14.99 7.95 -2.64
CA GLN A 54 -14.20 9.11 -3.06
C GLN A 54 -14.56 10.34 -2.23
N LYS A 55 -15.85 10.59 -2.01
CA LYS A 55 -16.33 11.69 -1.17
C LYS A 55 -15.75 11.61 0.25
N TYR A 56 -15.78 10.42 0.86
CA TYR A 56 -15.15 10.20 2.16
C TYR A 56 -13.65 10.55 2.15
N ILE A 57 -12.90 10.09 1.14
CA ILE A 57 -11.47 10.39 1.01
C ILE A 57 -11.25 11.91 0.88
N ASP A 58 -12.03 12.58 0.05
CA ASP A 58 -11.90 14.02 -0.21
C ASP A 58 -12.19 14.86 1.04
N GLU A 59 -13.18 14.45 1.84
CA GLU A 59 -13.55 15.13 3.09
C GLU A 59 -12.57 14.81 4.24
N ALA A 60 -12.13 13.56 4.37
CA ALA A 60 -11.31 13.11 5.49
C ALA A 60 -9.80 13.42 5.32
N THR A 61 -9.29 13.38 4.08
CA THR A 61 -7.86 13.65 3.79
C THR A 61 -7.36 14.99 4.33
N PRO A 62 -8.02 16.15 4.10
CA PRO A 62 -7.56 17.43 4.65
C PRO A 62 -7.57 17.42 6.18
N VAL A 63 -8.58 16.83 6.82
CA VAL A 63 -8.69 16.74 8.29
C VAL A 63 -7.51 15.98 8.89
N VAL A 64 -7.18 14.81 8.36
CA VAL A 64 -6.05 14.02 8.88
C VAL A 64 -4.70 14.65 8.56
N ARG A 65 -4.57 15.31 7.39
CA ARG A 65 -3.36 16.02 6.99
C ARG A 65 -3.08 17.21 7.91
N ASP A 66 -4.10 18.00 8.24
CA ASP A 66 -3.95 19.16 9.12
C ASP A 66 -3.62 18.72 10.55
N ASN A 67 -4.26 17.66 11.03
CA ASN A 67 -3.89 17.06 12.31
C ASN A 67 -2.46 16.53 12.30
N ALA A 68 -2.03 15.83 11.25
CA ALA A 68 -0.66 15.31 11.14
C ALA A 68 0.36 16.45 11.16
N LYS A 69 0.16 17.52 10.38
CA LYS A 69 1.04 18.70 10.38
C LYS A 69 1.14 19.34 11.75
N ARG A 70 -0.01 19.55 12.41
CA ARG A 70 -0.09 20.18 13.74
C ARG A 70 0.58 19.33 14.82
N LEU A 71 0.44 18.01 14.75
CA LEU A 71 0.90 17.08 15.77
C LEU A 71 2.34 16.57 15.53
N LYS A 72 2.87 16.69 14.31
CA LYS A 72 4.20 16.18 13.96
C LYS A 72 5.29 16.76 14.87
N ALA A 73 5.44 18.08 14.92
CA ALA A 73 6.48 18.71 15.71
C ALA A 73 6.37 18.40 17.23
N PRO A 74 5.21 18.59 17.90
CA PRO A 74 5.12 18.35 19.34
C PRO A 74 5.31 16.88 19.75
N ILE A 75 5.01 15.91 18.87
CA ILE A 75 5.18 14.48 19.16
C ILE A 75 6.60 14.01 18.80
N VAL A 76 7.08 14.35 17.61
CA VAL A 76 8.30 13.74 17.05
C VAL A 76 9.56 14.43 17.56
N THR A 77 9.52 15.74 17.81
CA THR A 77 10.68 16.49 18.34
C THR A 77 11.25 15.88 19.63
N PRO A 78 10.47 15.67 20.70
CA PRO A 78 11.01 15.09 21.93
C PRO A 78 11.54 13.66 21.73
N LEU A 79 10.91 12.87 20.86
CA LEU A 79 11.39 11.52 20.52
C LEU A 79 12.75 11.57 19.82
N LEU A 80 12.94 12.49 18.88
CA LEU A 80 14.23 12.66 18.21
C LEU A 80 15.31 13.13 19.20
N MET A 81 15.00 14.08 20.09
CA MET A 81 15.96 14.56 21.10
C MET A 81 16.36 13.48 22.12
N GLN A 82 15.45 12.56 22.43
CA GLN A 82 15.73 11.47 23.37
C GLN A 82 16.59 10.36 22.75
N ASN A 83 16.49 10.15 21.44
CA ASN A 83 17.06 8.97 20.78
C ASN A 83 18.24 9.29 19.85
N PHE A 84 18.48 10.55 19.52
CA PHE A 84 19.55 10.96 18.61
C PHE A 84 20.35 12.12 19.19
N SER A 85 21.67 12.04 19.02
CA SER A 85 22.57 13.17 19.21
C SER A 85 22.45 14.19 18.07
N ASP A 86 22.94 15.40 18.30
CA ASP A 86 22.98 16.45 17.27
C ASP A 86 23.77 16.03 16.03
N ASP A 87 24.86 15.29 16.21
CA ASP A 87 25.70 14.79 15.10
C ASP A 87 24.96 13.72 14.27
N GLU A 88 24.25 12.81 14.91
CA GLU A 88 23.41 11.83 14.20
C GLU A 88 22.26 12.50 13.44
N LEU A 89 21.64 13.53 14.03
CA LEU A 89 20.60 14.30 13.33
C LEU A 89 21.15 15.05 12.11
N ARG A 90 22.39 15.53 12.16
CA ARG A 90 23.06 16.14 10.99
C ARG A 90 23.32 15.12 9.90
N HIS A 91 23.83 13.94 10.26
CA HIS A 91 24.02 12.85 9.30
C HIS A 91 22.69 12.39 8.69
N LEU A 92 21.62 12.33 9.49
CA LEU A 92 20.28 12.01 9.01
C LEU A 92 19.78 13.04 7.99
N ILE A 93 19.97 14.33 8.24
CA ILE A 93 19.61 15.38 7.27
C ILE A 93 20.38 15.17 5.96
N ALA A 94 21.69 14.98 6.03
CA ALA A 94 22.52 14.76 4.83
C ALA A 94 22.07 13.52 4.03
N LEU A 95 21.67 12.45 4.72
CA LEU A 95 21.12 11.25 4.09
C LEU A 95 19.78 11.55 3.40
N LEU A 96 18.86 12.24 4.08
CA LEU A 96 17.54 12.57 3.55
C LEU A 96 17.61 13.53 2.34
N GLU A 97 18.57 14.46 2.33
CA GLU A 97 18.79 15.40 1.22
C GLU A 97 19.64 14.82 0.09
N SER A 98 20.20 13.62 0.26
CA SER A 98 21.17 13.06 -0.67
C SER A 98 20.59 12.94 -2.10
N PRO A 99 21.16 13.67 -3.08
CA PRO A 99 20.71 13.56 -4.46
C PRO A 99 21.02 12.17 -5.04
N VAL A 100 22.05 11.50 -4.52
CA VAL A 100 22.39 10.12 -4.87
C VAL A 100 21.32 9.16 -4.37
N LYS A 101 20.85 9.32 -3.12
CA LYS A 101 19.73 8.55 -2.58
C LYS A 101 18.48 8.77 -3.43
N LYS A 102 18.14 10.01 -3.75
CA LYS A 102 16.99 10.34 -4.60
C LYS A 102 17.08 9.69 -5.98
N LYS A 103 18.24 9.75 -6.63
CA LYS A 103 18.49 9.09 -7.92
C LYS A 103 18.32 7.57 -7.80
N PHE A 104 18.85 6.97 -6.74
CA PHE A 104 18.72 5.54 -6.49
C PHE A 104 17.25 5.12 -6.32
N GLU A 105 16.48 5.85 -5.50
CA GLU A 105 15.04 5.61 -5.30
C GLU A 105 14.24 5.76 -6.59
N GLN A 106 14.57 6.76 -7.43
CA GLN A 106 13.93 6.95 -8.74
C GLN A 106 14.19 5.80 -9.72
N LEU A 107 15.38 5.19 -9.65
CA LEU A 107 15.77 4.08 -10.52
C LEU A 107 15.37 2.70 -9.97
N MET A 108 15.01 2.60 -8.69
CA MET A 108 14.66 1.34 -8.05
C MET A 108 13.61 0.53 -8.83
N PRO A 109 12.47 1.10 -9.29
CA PRO A 109 11.47 0.32 -10.03
C PRO A 109 12.00 -0.24 -11.36
N GLN A 110 12.96 0.45 -11.99
CA GLN A 110 13.61 -0.05 -13.19
C GLN A 110 14.51 -1.25 -12.87
N PHE A 111 15.27 -1.17 -11.77
CA PHE A 111 16.14 -2.26 -11.32
C PHE A 111 15.31 -3.50 -10.94
N GLU A 112 14.25 -3.32 -10.16
CA GLU A 112 13.32 -4.38 -9.78
C GLU A 112 12.68 -5.04 -10.99
N ARG A 113 12.25 -4.26 -11.99
CA ARG A 113 11.69 -4.79 -13.24
C ARG A 113 12.71 -5.66 -13.97
N ALA A 114 13.90 -5.11 -14.22
CA ALA A 114 14.95 -5.82 -14.96
C ALA A 114 15.37 -7.12 -14.25
N PHE A 115 15.49 -7.07 -12.92
CA PHE A 115 15.78 -8.24 -12.10
C PHE A 115 14.65 -9.27 -12.16
N GLY A 116 13.40 -8.85 -11.98
CA GLY A 116 12.22 -9.73 -12.00
C GLY A 116 12.00 -10.41 -13.35
N GLU A 117 12.16 -9.69 -14.46
CA GLU A 117 12.09 -10.25 -15.82
C GLU A 117 13.12 -11.38 -16.01
N LYS A 118 14.36 -11.16 -15.56
CA LYS A 118 15.43 -12.15 -15.66
C LYS A 118 15.17 -13.38 -14.79
N VAL A 119 14.75 -13.18 -13.55
CA VAL A 119 14.38 -14.27 -12.63
C VAL A 119 13.23 -15.10 -13.19
N ALA A 120 12.19 -14.45 -13.72
CA ALA A 120 11.05 -15.13 -14.32
C ALA A 120 11.46 -15.96 -15.54
N ALA A 121 12.28 -15.38 -16.43
CA ALA A 121 12.77 -16.08 -17.62
C ALA A 121 13.57 -17.34 -17.27
N GLU A 122 14.46 -17.27 -16.29
CA GLU A 122 15.31 -18.41 -15.90
C GLU A 122 14.57 -19.45 -15.05
N SER A 123 13.60 -19.02 -14.24
CA SER A 123 12.88 -19.93 -13.33
C SER A 123 11.69 -20.64 -13.98
N ARG A 124 11.18 -20.14 -15.11
CA ARG A 124 9.93 -20.60 -15.72
C ARG A 124 9.86 -22.11 -15.91
N ALA A 125 10.90 -22.71 -16.49
CA ALA A 125 10.94 -24.15 -16.77
C ALA A 125 10.83 -25.01 -15.49
N ALA A 126 11.34 -24.52 -14.36
CA ALA A 126 11.29 -25.21 -13.08
C ALA A 126 9.98 -24.94 -12.30
N ILE A 127 9.35 -23.78 -12.50
CA ILE A 127 8.17 -23.33 -11.77
C ILE A 127 6.86 -23.75 -12.45
N ASP A 128 6.75 -23.69 -13.78
CA ASP A 128 5.51 -23.98 -14.50
C ASP A 128 4.93 -25.38 -14.14
N PRO A 129 5.72 -26.47 -14.08
CA PRO A 129 5.20 -27.78 -13.65
C PRO A 129 4.70 -27.80 -12.19
N LYS A 130 5.37 -27.06 -11.30
CA LYS A 130 4.97 -26.97 -9.89
C LYS A 130 3.65 -26.22 -9.73
N LEU A 131 3.48 -25.14 -10.50
CA LEU A 131 2.24 -24.37 -10.53
C LEU A 131 1.07 -25.24 -11.02
N GLN A 132 1.25 -25.98 -12.11
CA GLN A 132 0.24 -26.90 -12.62
C GLN A 132 -0.16 -27.97 -11.60
N ALA A 133 0.83 -28.59 -10.94
CA ALA A 133 0.58 -29.60 -9.92
C ALA A 133 -0.24 -29.03 -8.74
N MET A 134 0.10 -27.82 -8.29
CA MET A 134 -0.67 -27.13 -7.25
C MET A 134 -2.10 -26.85 -7.69
N THR A 135 -2.31 -26.27 -8.89
CA THR A 135 -3.66 -25.96 -9.40
C THR A 135 -4.53 -27.22 -9.49
N GLN A 136 -3.97 -28.34 -9.96
CA GLN A 136 -4.69 -29.62 -9.98
C GLN A 136 -5.07 -30.10 -8.58
N ALA A 137 -4.12 -30.08 -7.64
CA ALA A 137 -4.36 -30.50 -6.26
C ALA A 137 -5.45 -29.65 -5.58
N VAL A 138 -5.45 -28.33 -5.78
CA VAL A 138 -6.49 -27.42 -5.27
C VAL A 138 -7.84 -27.77 -5.89
N GLY A 139 -7.91 -27.93 -7.22
CA GLY A 139 -9.16 -28.29 -7.91
C GLY A 139 -9.76 -29.60 -7.43
N LEU A 140 -8.94 -30.63 -7.17
CA LEU A 140 -9.38 -31.90 -6.62
C LEU A 140 -9.97 -31.75 -5.22
N LYS A 141 -9.31 -30.99 -4.33
CA LYS A 141 -9.80 -30.73 -2.98
C LYS A 141 -11.11 -29.96 -2.97
N LEU A 142 -11.26 -28.95 -3.82
CA LEU A 142 -12.50 -28.18 -3.94
C LEU A 142 -13.67 -29.05 -4.42
N ARG A 143 -13.43 -29.90 -5.44
CA ARG A 143 -14.46 -30.85 -5.91
C ARG A 143 -14.86 -31.84 -4.82
N ALA A 144 -13.88 -32.41 -4.10
CA ALA A 144 -14.17 -33.32 -2.99
C ALA A 144 -15.02 -32.65 -1.90
N ALA A 145 -14.71 -31.40 -1.55
CA ALA A 145 -15.49 -30.62 -0.58
C ALA A 145 -16.91 -30.30 -1.06
N SER A 146 -17.14 -30.14 -2.37
CA SER A 146 -18.47 -29.88 -2.93
C SER A 146 -19.39 -31.10 -3.05
N ILE A 147 -18.85 -32.32 -2.87
CA ILE A 147 -19.57 -33.60 -3.00
C ILE A 147 -19.78 -34.27 -1.63
N ALA A 148 -19.08 -33.83 -0.59
CA ALA A 148 -19.29 -34.32 0.77
C ALA A 148 -20.66 -33.85 1.30
N PRO A 149 -21.47 -34.74 1.91
CA PRO A 149 -22.81 -34.43 2.43
C PRO A 149 -22.79 -33.47 3.61
#